data_AF-A0ABD1HN60-F1
#
_entry.id   AF-A0ABD1HN60-F1
#
_cell.length_a   1.000
_cell.length_b   1.000
_cell.length_c   1.000
_cell.angle_alpha   90.00
_cell.angle_beta   90.00
_cell.angle_gamma   90.00
#
_symmetry.space_group_name_H-M   'P 1'
#
loop_
_entity.id
_entity.type
_entity.pdbx_description
1 polymer ?
#
loop_
_entity_poly.entity_id
_entity_poly.type
_entity_poly.pdbx_seq_one_letter_code
_entity_poly.pdbx_strand_id
1 'polypeptide(L)'
;MWSQAPVAIEGGGMNLLANNWLQRSGSGGEFSSRSAESELDLAVMVSDFFETGSAGAESWCSSDNDSGLSDLAYLVDRISFYNRSVDQYERDLMMVVKSLILSISETWQVEKPDACNASCILYSLVKLLQSSGYDAALCSTKWQSDGKVPGGEHEFMDVIARDNDGGTERYIIDIDFRSHFQIARAVKSYNAALSSLPAIYIGTMSNLKQLLQIMVEAATYSLEQNSMPLPPWRALPYLEAKWESPCQRIVSSPPLSHTAPSSLSHLHCIALLQRLKSLVRSDITRGMACE
;
A
#
# COMPACT_ATOMS: atom_id res chain seq x y z
N MET A 1 37.69 -35.61 21.74
CA MET A 1 36.78 -36.77 21.73
C MET A 1 35.38 -36.20 21.84
N TRP A 2 34.47 -36.23 20.86
CA TRP A 2 34.32 -36.95 19.58
C TRP A 2 33.52 -35.99 18.65
N SER A 3 33.85 -35.77 17.35
CA SER A 3 33.51 -36.59 16.15
C SER A 3 32.01 -36.94 16.11
N GLN A 4 31.21 -36.71 15.07
CA GLN A 4 31.37 -37.01 13.64
C GLN A 4 30.17 -36.40 12.83
N ALA A 5 30.31 -36.27 11.50
CA ALA A 5 29.32 -35.77 10.54
C ALA A 5 28.39 -36.89 9.95
N PRO A 6 27.81 -36.76 8.72
CA PRO A 6 26.38 -36.55 8.43
C PRO A 6 25.66 -37.77 7.81
N VAL A 7 24.36 -37.66 7.49
CA VAL A 7 23.62 -38.65 6.67
C VAL A 7 22.91 -37.95 5.52
N ALA A 8 23.24 -38.38 4.30
CA ALA A 8 22.46 -38.23 3.08
C ALA A 8 21.94 -39.61 2.68
N ILE A 9 20.71 -39.68 2.14
CA ILE A 9 20.25 -40.78 1.27
C ILE A 9 19.45 -40.17 0.12
N GLU A 10 19.89 -40.50 -1.09
CA GLU A 10 19.30 -40.24 -2.41
C GLU A 10 18.03 -41.07 -2.66
N GLY A 11 17.25 -40.67 -3.68
CA GLY A 11 16.78 -41.67 -4.65
C GLY A 11 15.42 -41.45 -5.30
N GLY A 12 15.43 -41.05 -6.59
CA GLY A 12 14.39 -41.27 -7.59
C GLY A 12 13.42 -40.11 -7.78
N GLY A 13 13.43 -39.29 -8.83
CA GLY A 13 13.76 -39.57 -10.23
C GLY A 13 12.45 -39.78 -11.01
N MET A 14 12.17 -38.93 -12.01
CA MET A 14 11.69 -39.25 -13.36
C MET A 14 11.28 -37.95 -14.09
N ASN A 15 11.89 -37.78 -15.26
CA ASN A 15 11.74 -36.68 -16.23
C ASN A 15 10.29 -36.53 -16.74
N LEU A 16 10.01 -35.42 -17.43
CA LEU A 16 9.52 -35.43 -18.82
C LEU A 16 9.47 -33.99 -19.43
N LEU A 17 10.29 -33.81 -20.48
CA LEU A 17 10.04 -33.08 -21.72
C LEU A 17 10.03 -31.54 -21.73
N ALA A 18 11.23 -30.97 -21.93
CA ALA A 18 11.40 -29.74 -22.68
C ALA A 18 11.49 -30.06 -24.19
N ASN A 19 10.50 -29.60 -24.96
CA ASN A 19 10.54 -29.60 -26.42
C ASN A 19 11.10 -28.27 -26.94
N ASN A 20 12.39 -28.31 -27.22
CA ASN A 20 13.07 -27.87 -28.44
C ASN A 20 12.34 -26.89 -29.39
N TRP A 21 12.92 -25.69 -29.54
CA TRP A 21 12.92 -24.92 -30.79
C TRP A 21 14.34 -24.39 -31.05
N LEU A 22 15.16 -25.20 -31.71
CA LEU A 22 16.30 -24.78 -32.56
C LEU A 22 15.72 -24.68 -33.98
N GLN A 23 16.03 -23.71 -34.85
CA GLN A 23 17.35 -23.31 -35.35
C GLN A 23 17.14 -22.16 -36.37
N ARG A 24 18.08 -21.20 -36.47
CA ARG A 24 18.97 -21.02 -37.65
C ARG A 24 19.69 -19.66 -37.66
N SER A 25 20.95 -19.73 -38.13
CA SER A 25 21.98 -18.67 -38.36
C SER A 25 22.73 -18.25 -37.10
N GLY A 26 24.06 -18.35 -36.99
CA GLY A 26 25.11 -18.68 -37.94
C GLY A 26 26.33 -17.78 -37.68
N SER A 27 27.45 -18.39 -37.26
CA SER A 27 28.84 -17.89 -37.32
C SER A 27 29.44 -17.14 -36.11
N GLY A 28 30.25 -17.89 -35.33
CA GLY A 28 31.67 -17.58 -35.10
C GLY A 28 32.05 -16.62 -33.96
N GLY A 29 32.77 -17.12 -32.96
CA GLY A 29 33.60 -16.29 -32.07
C GLY A 29 33.76 -16.86 -30.66
N GLU A 30 35.00 -17.01 -30.22
CA GLU A 30 35.46 -17.75 -29.03
C GLU A 30 34.96 -17.27 -27.66
N PHE A 31 34.89 -18.26 -26.77
CA PHE A 31 34.67 -18.19 -25.35
C PHE A 31 35.90 -17.63 -24.62
N SER A 32 35.73 -16.54 -23.85
CA SER A 32 36.52 -16.26 -22.64
C SER A 32 35.77 -15.30 -21.71
N SER A 33 35.67 -15.72 -20.46
CA SER A 33 34.90 -15.18 -19.33
C SER A 33 35.01 -13.68 -19.10
N ARG A 34 33.86 -13.00 -19.00
CA ARG A 34 33.70 -11.73 -18.28
C ARG A 34 32.55 -11.87 -17.28
N SER A 35 32.88 -12.21 -16.03
CA SER A 35 31.94 -12.19 -14.90
C SER A 35 32.58 -11.54 -13.67
N ALA A 36 33.34 -10.47 -13.87
CA ALA A 36 33.95 -9.70 -12.79
C ALA A 36 33.55 -8.20 -12.80
N GLU A 37 32.69 -7.77 -13.73
CA GLU A 37 32.40 -6.34 -13.93
C GLU A 37 31.24 -5.80 -13.06
N SER A 38 30.45 -6.65 -12.37
CA SER A 38 29.32 -6.15 -11.55
C SER A 38 29.63 -5.94 -10.05
N GLU A 39 30.69 -6.57 -9.51
CA GLU A 39 31.06 -6.40 -8.10
C GLU A 39 31.91 -5.15 -7.87
N LEU A 40 32.71 -4.76 -8.87
CA LEU A 40 33.49 -3.52 -8.85
C LEU A 40 32.62 -2.26 -8.93
N ASP A 41 31.47 -2.33 -9.59
CA ASP A 41 30.56 -1.19 -9.77
C ASP A 41 29.84 -0.80 -8.46
N LEU A 42 29.46 -1.80 -7.66
CA LEU A 42 28.92 -1.59 -6.32
C LEU A 42 29.97 -1.09 -5.34
N ALA A 43 31.20 -1.62 -5.40
CA ALA A 43 32.28 -1.20 -4.51
C ALA A 43 32.62 0.29 -4.72
N VAL A 44 32.65 0.75 -5.97
CA VAL A 44 32.94 2.15 -6.33
C VAL A 44 31.86 3.10 -5.82
N MET A 45 30.57 2.77 -5.99
CA MET A 45 29.46 3.58 -5.46
C MET A 45 29.44 3.66 -3.92
N VAL A 46 29.91 2.62 -3.23
CA VAL A 46 30.02 2.61 -1.77
C VAL A 46 31.22 3.44 -1.29
N SER A 47 32.35 3.41 -1.99
CA SER A 47 33.51 4.25 -1.65
C SER A 47 33.24 5.75 -1.80
N ASP A 48 32.49 6.18 -2.82
CA ASP A 48 32.12 7.59 -3.00
C ASP A 48 31.25 8.13 -1.84
N PHE A 49 30.44 7.27 -1.21
CA PHE A 49 29.65 7.62 -0.03
C PHE A 49 30.53 7.86 1.21
N PHE A 50 31.64 7.11 1.35
CA PHE A 50 32.56 7.28 2.48
C PHE A 50 33.60 8.39 2.25
N GLU A 51 34.01 8.68 1.01
CA GLU A 51 35.03 9.70 0.70
C GLU A 51 34.50 11.13 0.58
N THR A 52 33.20 11.34 0.42
CA THR A 52 32.61 12.71 0.42
C THR A 52 32.36 13.25 1.85
N GLY A 53 32.64 12.46 2.88
CA GLY A 53 32.53 12.87 4.28
C GLY A 53 33.80 13.48 4.83
N SER A 54 34.16 14.71 4.46
CA SER A 54 35.26 15.41 5.12
C SER A 54 35.04 16.92 5.34
N ALA A 55 35.06 17.25 6.64
CA ALA A 55 35.53 18.48 7.28
C ALA A 55 34.73 19.78 7.12
N GLY A 56 33.97 20.11 8.18
CA GLY A 56 33.45 21.46 8.40
C GLY A 56 32.82 21.67 9.77
N ALA A 57 33.66 22.00 10.75
CA ALA A 57 33.36 22.68 12.03
C ALA A 57 32.43 21.99 13.05
N GLU A 58 33.05 21.60 14.16
CA GLU A 58 32.44 21.44 15.47
C GLU A 58 31.69 22.70 15.93
N SER A 59 30.37 22.60 16.06
CA SER A 59 29.57 23.50 16.89
C SER A 59 28.46 22.69 17.55
N TRP A 60 28.74 22.22 18.76
CA TRP A 60 27.71 21.78 19.68
C TRP A 60 26.94 23.00 20.17
N CYS A 61 25.92 23.36 19.42
CA CYS A 61 24.78 24.09 19.92
C CYS A 61 23.64 23.09 20.04
N SER A 62 23.46 22.52 21.23
CA SER A 62 22.19 21.89 21.61
C SER A 62 21.13 22.99 21.57
N SER A 63 20.48 23.13 20.42
CA SER A 63 19.26 23.90 20.29
C SER A 63 18.13 22.96 20.68
N ASP A 64 17.46 23.28 21.78
CA ASP A 64 16.25 22.60 22.23
C ASP A 64 15.17 22.74 21.14
N ASN A 65 15.10 21.76 20.25
CA ASN A 65 14.15 21.74 19.14
C ASN A 65 12.76 21.27 19.64
N ASP A 66 12.14 22.07 20.50
CA ASP A 66 10.74 21.89 20.94
C ASP A 66 9.72 22.32 19.86
N SER A 67 10.21 23.02 18.84
CA SER A 67 9.44 23.42 17.65
C SER A 67 8.90 22.22 16.87
N GLY A 68 9.72 21.18 16.67
CA GLY A 68 9.32 20.01 15.89
C GLY A 68 8.24 19.14 16.54
N LEU A 69 8.18 19.12 17.88
CA LEU A 69 7.09 18.46 18.61
C LEU A 69 5.79 19.27 18.52
N SER A 70 5.89 20.59 18.57
CA SER A 70 4.77 21.51 18.38
C SER A 70 4.19 21.41 16.96
N ASP A 71 5.06 21.28 15.94
CA ASP A 71 4.66 21.09 14.55
C ASP A 71 3.89 19.77 14.37
N LEU A 72 4.32 18.67 15.01
CA LEU A 72 3.61 17.40 14.84
C LEU A 72 2.30 17.31 15.63
N ALA A 73 2.20 17.98 16.79
CA ALA A 73 0.93 18.14 17.48
C ALA A 73 -0.08 18.91 16.60
N TYR A 74 0.37 19.96 15.92
CA TYR A 74 -0.42 20.68 14.93
C TYR A 74 -0.87 19.79 13.75
N LEU A 75 -0.01 18.87 13.28
CA LEU A 75 -0.40 17.89 12.25
C LEU A 75 -1.51 16.94 12.74
N VAL A 76 -1.45 16.47 13.99
CA VAL A 76 -2.50 15.65 14.61
C VAL A 76 -3.82 16.43 14.71
N ASP A 77 -3.76 17.70 15.06
CA ASP A 77 -4.94 18.57 15.13
C ASP A 77 -5.55 18.81 13.74
N ARG A 78 -4.72 18.94 12.69
CA ARG A 78 -5.19 19.02 11.30
C ARG A 78 -5.90 17.74 10.86
N ILE A 79 -5.35 16.56 11.18
CA ILE A 79 -6.03 15.28 10.90
C ILE A 79 -7.36 15.19 11.65
N SER A 80 -7.38 15.64 12.91
CA SER A 80 -8.59 15.64 13.73
C SER A 80 -9.65 16.62 13.22
N PHE A 81 -9.23 17.79 12.72
CA PHE A 81 -10.10 18.75 12.06
C PHE A 81 -10.70 18.15 10.80
N TYR A 82 -9.87 17.54 9.94
CA TYR A 82 -10.32 16.83 8.74
C TYR A 82 -11.39 15.78 9.06
N ASN A 83 -11.13 14.93 10.06
CA ASN A 83 -12.07 13.89 10.48
C ASN A 83 -13.41 14.44 11.01
N ARG A 84 -13.45 15.70 11.49
CA ARG A 84 -14.68 16.36 11.96
C ARG A 84 -15.40 17.14 10.86
N SER A 85 -14.68 17.64 9.86
CA SER A 85 -15.21 18.45 8.76
C SER A 85 -15.80 17.62 7.61
N VAL A 86 -15.91 16.31 7.79
CA VAL A 86 -16.47 15.37 6.82
C VAL A 86 -17.90 15.77 6.43
N ASP A 87 -18.26 15.67 5.15
CA ASP A 87 -19.62 15.97 4.70
C ASP A 87 -20.62 14.87 5.10
N GLN A 88 -21.93 15.12 4.92
CA GLN A 88 -22.95 14.13 5.29
C GLN A 88 -22.89 12.87 4.42
N TYR A 89 -22.56 13.00 3.14
CA TYR A 89 -22.50 11.89 2.21
C TYR A 89 -21.35 10.94 2.54
N GLU A 90 -20.15 11.46 2.85
CA GLU A 90 -18.99 10.69 3.29
C GLU A 90 -19.28 9.95 4.61
N ARG A 91 -20.00 10.57 5.56
CA ARG A 91 -20.47 9.89 6.78
C ARG A 91 -21.43 8.75 6.48
N ASP A 92 -22.44 9.00 5.64
CA ASP A 92 -23.45 8.00 5.29
C ASP A 92 -22.82 6.83 4.52
N LEU A 93 -21.95 7.13 3.57
CA LEU A 93 -21.18 6.14 2.82
C LEU A 93 -20.26 5.33 3.76
N MET A 94 -19.63 5.95 4.75
CA MET A 94 -18.85 5.25 5.77
C MET A 94 -19.69 4.25 6.57
N MET A 95 -20.90 4.63 6.99
CA MET A 95 -21.80 3.73 7.70
C MET A 95 -22.20 2.53 6.82
N VAL A 96 -22.51 2.78 5.55
CA VAL A 96 -22.84 1.73 4.57
C VAL A 96 -21.65 0.80 4.36
N VAL A 97 -20.46 1.33 4.07
CA VAL A 97 -19.25 0.52 3.86
C VAL A 97 -18.95 -0.33 5.10
N LYS A 98 -19.05 0.23 6.31
CA LYS A 98 -18.88 -0.52 7.57
C LYS A 98 -19.88 -1.66 7.69
N SER A 99 -21.17 -1.40 7.41
CA SER A 99 -22.22 -2.43 7.42
C SER A 99 -21.93 -3.54 6.40
N LEU A 100 -21.50 -3.18 5.18
CA LEU A 100 -21.17 -4.13 4.12
C LEU A 100 -19.93 -4.97 4.47
N ILE A 101 -18.88 -4.38 5.08
CA ILE A 101 -17.71 -5.14 5.55
C ILE A 101 -18.13 -6.25 6.53
N LEU A 102 -19.10 -5.97 7.41
CA LEU A 102 -19.62 -6.95 8.36
C LEU A 102 -20.44 -8.06 7.69
N SER A 103 -21.10 -7.78 6.57
CA SER A 103 -21.96 -8.73 5.85
C SER A 103 -21.20 -9.67 4.89
N ILE A 104 -19.97 -9.32 4.49
CA ILE A 104 -19.15 -10.17 3.61
C ILE A 104 -18.91 -11.54 4.25
N SER A 105 -19.19 -12.61 3.51
CA SER A 105 -18.85 -13.97 3.94
C SER A 105 -17.34 -14.19 3.91
N GLU A 106 -16.84 -15.02 4.83
CA GLU A 106 -15.42 -15.42 4.89
C GLU A 106 -15.10 -16.58 3.94
N THR A 107 -16.00 -16.87 3.01
CA THR A 107 -15.93 -17.99 2.06
C THR A 107 -15.85 -17.44 0.63
N TRP A 108 -14.64 -17.20 0.14
CA TRP A 108 -14.45 -16.78 -1.25
C TRP A 108 -14.01 -17.94 -2.11
N GLN A 109 -14.76 -18.16 -3.19
CA GLN A 109 -14.44 -19.13 -4.24
C GLN A 109 -14.00 -18.42 -5.53
N VAL A 110 -13.34 -17.26 -5.41
CA VAL A 110 -12.98 -16.45 -6.57
C VAL A 110 -11.88 -17.13 -7.39
N GLU A 111 -12.11 -17.26 -8.69
CA GLU A 111 -11.21 -17.90 -9.67
C GLU A 111 -9.99 -17.04 -10.06
N LYS A 112 -9.37 -16.30 -9.12
CA LYS A 112 -8.13 -15.55 -9.42
C LYS A 112 -6.90 -16.44 -9.13
N PRO A 113 -5.94 -16.57 -10.06
CA PRO A 113 -4.67 -17.26 -9.79
C PRO A 113 -3.77 -16.41 -8.89
N ASP A 114 -2.95 -17.11 -8.10
CA ASP A 114 -1.88 -16.71 -7.16
C ASP A 114 -1.94 -15.34 -6.43
N ALA A 115 -1.88 -15.41 -5.09
CA ALA A 115 -1.86 -14.32 -4.11
C ALA A 115 -2.88 -13.20 -4.35
N CYS A 116 -4.11 -13.37 -3.84
CA CYS A 116 -5.08 -12.27 -3.83
C CYS A 116 -4.60 -11.16 -2.85
N ASN A 117 -4.15 -10.02 -3.39
CA ASN A 117 -3.73 -8.84 -2.61
C ASN A 117 -4.94 -7.99 -2.20
N ALA A 118 -5.86 -8.57 -1.43
CA ALA A 118 -7.13 -7.95 -1.02
C ALA A 118 -8.15 -7.64 -2.15
N SER A 119 -7.81 -7.83 -3.44
CA SER A 119 -8.70 -7.59 -4.58
C SER A 119 -10.08 -8.23 -4.41
N CYS A 120 -10.15 -9.38 -3.75
CA CYS A 120 -11.35 -10.15 -3.53
C CYS A 120 -12.27 -9.51 -2.48
N ILE A 121 -11.72 -8.79 -1.48
CA ILE A 121 -12.50 -7.92 -0.57
C ILE A 121 -13.08 -6.76 -1.36
N LEU A 122 -12.22 -6.06 -2.12
CA LEU A 122 -12.62 -4.89 -2.88
C LEU A 122 -13.73 -5.22 -3.87
N TYR A 123 -13.58 -6.33 -4.61
CA TYR A 123 -14.60 -6.81 -5.55
C TYR A 123 -15.91 -7.15 -4.85
N SER A 124 -15.85 -7.82 -3.69
CA SER A 124 -17.05 -8.13 -2.90
C SER A 124 -17.75 -6.86 -2.42
N LEU A 125 -16.99 -5.86 -1.94
CA LEU A 125 -17.54 -4.57 -1.53
C LEU A 125 -18.15 -3.80 -2.69
N VAL A 126 -17.48 -3.72 -3.84
CA VAL A 126 -18.03 -3.06 -5.05
C VAL A 126 -19.36 -3.69 -5.44
N LYS A 127 -19.45 -5.03 -5.48
CA LYS A 127 -20.72 -5.73 -5.76
C LYS A 127 -21.81 -5.37 -4.77
N LEU A 128 -21.51 -5.34 -3.48
CA LEU A 128 -22.48 -5.02 -2.44
C LEU A 128 -22.93 -3.54 -2.51
N LEU A 129 -22.01 -2.61 -2.77
CA LEU A 129 -22.31 -1.19 -2.98
C LEU A 129 -23.20 -1.00 -4.21
N GLN A 130 -22.88 -1.66 -5.32
CA GLN A 130 -23.70 -1.63 -6.54
C GLN A 130 -25.10 -2.19 -6.31
N SER A 131 -25.22 -3.30 -5.57
CA SER A 131 -26.52 -3.86 -5.19
C SER A 131 -27.33 -2.95 -4.27
N SER A 132 -26.65 -2.04 -3.56
CA SER A 132 -27.25 -1.01 -2.71
C SER A 132 -27.55 0.30 -3.47
N GLY A 133 -27.32 0.34 -4.78
CA GLY A 133 -27.65 1.48 -5.65
C GLY A 133 -26.54 2.50 -5.87
N TYR A 134 -25.32 2.27 -5.38
CA TYR A 134 -24.18 3.17 -5.58
C TYR A 134 -23.50 2.95 -6.94
N ASP A 135 -23.07 4.04 -7.61
CA ASP A 135 -22.15 3.98 -8.77
C ASP A 135 -20.72 3.71 -8.29
N ALA A 136 -20.50 2.48 -7.81
CA ALA A 136 -19.23 2.03 -7.28
C ALA A 136 -18.43 1.25 -8.33
N ALA A 137 -17.11 1.40 -8.33
CA ALA A 137 -16.22 0.61 -9.18
C ALA A 137 -14.89 0.29 -8.49
N LEU A 138 -14.24 -0.78 -8.94
CA LEU A 138 -12.85 -1.05 -8.60
C LEU A 138 -11.95 -0.20 -9.52
N CYS A 139 -11.00 0.51 -8.95
CA CYS A 139 -10.01 1.29 -9.66
C CYS A 139 -8.64 0.64 -9.48
N SER A 140 -8.01 0.27 -10.61
CA SER A 140 -6.62 -0.18 -10.63
C SER A 140 -5.77 0.88 -11.32
N THR A 141 -4.77 1.39 -10.60
CA THR A 141 -3.78 2.34 -11.10
C THR A 141 -2.45 1.65 -11.32
N LYS A 142 -1.75 2.06 -12.37
CA LYS A 142 -0.37 1.67 -12.66
C LYS A 142 0.39 2.89 -13.14
N TRP A 143 1.55 3.17 -12.55
CA TRP A 143 2.41 4.26 -12.95
C TRP A 143 3.82 3.76 -13.22
N GLN A 144 4.43 4.32 -14.26
CA GLN A 144 5.80 4.02 -14.65
C GLN A 144 6.77 4.83 -13.79
N SER A 145 8.00 4.34 -13.67
CA SER A 145 9.04 5.11 -13.01
C SER A 145 9.48 6.29 -13.89
N ASP A 146 9.67 7.45 -13.28
CA ASP A 146 10.15 8.67 -13.93
C ASP A 146 11.57 9.08 -13.47
N GLY A 147 12.28 8.15 -12.82
CA GLY A 147 13.62 8.36 -12.23
C GLY A 147 13.59 8.90 -10.80
N LYS A 148 12.57 9.66 -10.40
CA LYS A 148 12.40 10.15 -9.02
C LYS A 148 11.37 9.35 -8.25
N VAL A 149 10.32 8.92 -8.93
CA VAL A 149 9.21 8.13 -8.42
C VAL A 149 9.39 6.70 -8.94
N PRO A 150 9.53 5.71 -8.04
CA PRO A 150 9.49 4.31 -8.41
C PRO A 150 8.15 3.96 -9.06
N GLY A 151 8.17 3.09 -10.06
CA GLY A 151 6.95 2.54 -10.64
C GLY A 151 6.18 1.70 -9.61
N GLY A 152 4.87 1.61 -9.78
CA GLY A 152 4.02 0.85 -8.87
C GLY A 152 2.61 0.65 -9.40
N GLU A 153 1.84 -0.11 -8.63
CA GLU A 153 0.42 -0.34 -8.87
C GLU A 153 -0.36 -0.25 -7.56
N HIS A 154 -1.63 0.14 -7.64
CA HIS A 154 -2.53 0.22 -6.49
C HIS A 154 -3.96 -0.13 -6.91
N GLU A 155 -4.69 -0.81 -6.02
CA GLU A 155 -6.11 -1.10 -6.20
C GLU A 155 -6.91 -0.46 -5.06
N PHE A 156 -7.95 0.29 -5.41
CA PHE A 156 -8.86 0.94 -4.48
C PHE A 156 -10.28 0.95 -5.08
N MET A 157 -11.27 1.41 -4.33
CA MET A 157 -12.63 1.58 -4.86
C MET A 157 -12.98 3.05 -5.00
N ASP A 158 -13.89 3.38 -5.90
CA ASP A 158 -14.52 4.69 -5.93
C ASP A 158 -16.04 4.59 -5.95
N VAL A 159 -16.68 5.69 -5.57
CA VAL A 159 -18.12 5.92 -5.71
C VAL A 159 -18.30 7.28 -6.38
N ILE A 160 -19.10 7.33 -7.44
CA ILE A 160 -19.51 8.60 -8.07
C ILE A 160 -20.86 9.01 -7.49
N ALA A 161 -20.85 10.08 -6.69
CA ALA A 161 -22.07 10.73 -6.22
C ALA A 161 -22.54 11.72 -7.29
N ARG A 162 -23.84 11.73 -7.57
CA ARG A 162 -24.47 12.74 -8.44
C ARG A 162 -25.30 13.65 -7.56
N ASP A 163 -25.09 14.94 -7.66
CA ASP A 163 -25.95 15.91 -7.00
C ASP A 163 -27.24 16.15 -7.81
N ASN A 164 -28.19 16.86 -7.22
CA ASN A 164 -29.45 17.20 -7.87
C ASN A 164 -29.29 18.29 -8.96
N ASP A 165 -28.18 19.01 -8.96
CA ASP A 165 -27.87 20.11 -9.87
C ASP A 165 -27.06 19.66 -11.10
N GLY A 166 -26.79 18.34 -11.22
CA GLY A 166 -26.07 17.71 -12.33
C GLY A 166 -24.55 17.63 -12.15
N GLY A 167 -24.01 18.09 -11.02
CA GLY A 167 -22.63 17.88 -10.63
C GLY A 167 -22.35 16.44 -10.19
N THR A 168 -21.09 16.05 -10.34
CA THR A 168 -20.61 14.72 -9.97
C THR A 168 -19.38 14.85 -9.09
N GLU A 169 -19.42 14.24 -7.91
CA GLU A 169 -18.29 14.20 -6.98
C GLU A 169 -17.78 12.76 -6.84
N ARG A 170 -16.46 12.60 -6.82
CA ARG A 170 -15.82 11.27 -6.75
C ARG A 170 -15.27 11.03 -5.36
N TYR A 171 -15.82 10.02 -4.70
CA TYR A 171 -15.35 9.55 -3.39
C TYR A 171 -14.45 8.33 -3.57
N ILE A 172 -13.24 8.41 -3.03
CA ILE A 172 -12.25 7.33 -2.98
C ILE A 172 -12.50 6.53 -1.71
N ILE A 173 -12.44 5.21 -1.80
CA ILE A 173 -12.56 4.29 -0.66
C ILE A 173 -11.31 3.41 -0.62
N ASP A 174 -10.56 3.48 0.48
CA ASP A 174 -9.37 2.66 0.73
C ASP A 174 -9.49 1.98 2.10
N ILE A 175 -9.58 0.64 2.10
CA ILE A 175 -9.88 -0.14 3.31
C ILE A 175 -8.66 -0.39 4.21
N ASP A 176 -7.44 -0.11 3.74
CA ASP A 176 -6.20 -0.31 4.50
C ASP A 176 -5.32 0.95 4.48
N PHE A 177 -5.95 2.11 4.57
CA PHE A 177 -5.32 3.41 4.34
C PHE A 177 -4.10 3.68 5.21
N ARG A 178 -4.16 3.32 6.51
CA ARG A 178 -3.05 3.50 7.45
C ARG A 178 -1.79 2.74 7.06
N SER A 179 -1.92 1.60 6.39
CA SER A 179 -0.76 0.77 6.01
C SER A 179 0.23 1.52 5.12
N HIS A 180 -0.28 2.44 4.28
CA HIS A 180 0.52 3.23 3.35
C HIS A 180 1.49 4.19 4.05
N PHE A 181 1.29 4.46 5.35
CA PHE A 181 2.07 5.40 6.13
C PHE A 181 2.88 4.72 7.25
N GLN A 182 2.92 3.40 7.36
CA GLN A 182 3.76 2.74 8.38
C GLN A 182 5.27 2.85 8.06
N ILE A 183 6.08 3.48 8.90
CA ILE A 183 7.54 3.60 8.69
C ILE A 183 8.31 2.84 9.77
N ALA A 184 9.53 2.41 9.45
CA ALA A 184 10.44 1.82 10.44
C ALA A 184 10.97 2.92 11.37
N ARG A 185 11.21 2.55 12.65
CA ARG A 185 11.76 3.43 13.69
C ARG A 185 11.01 4.76 13.86
N ALA A 186 9.69 4.73 13.68
CA ALA A 186 8.84 5.89 13.90
C ALA A 186 8.99 6.45 15.32
N VAL A 187 9.14 7.77 15.45
CA VAL A 187 9.08 8.44 16.75
C VAL A 187 7.65 8.37 17.34
N LYS A 188 7.52 8.52 18.67
CA LYS A 188 6.22 8.40 19.36
C LYS A 188 5.16 9.35 18.80
N SER A 189 5.55 10.58 18.51
CA SER A 189 4.65 11.60 17.98
C SER A 189 4.13 11.18 16.59
N TYR A 190 4.97 10.65 15.69
CA TYR A 190 4.54 10.10 14.40
C TYR A 190 3.49 9.00 14.56
N ASN A 191 3.71 8.09 15.52
CA ASN A 191 2.75 7.02 15.81
C ASN A 191 1.41 7.58 16.29
N ALA A 192 1.38 8.72 16.98
CA ALA A 192 0.14 9.41 17.34
C ALA A 192 -0.59 9.93 16.08
N ALA A 193 0.12 10.60 15.17
CA ALA A 193 -0.45 11.05 13.89
C ALA A 193 -0.99 9.89 13.05
N LEU A 194 -0.21 8.81 12.91
CA LEU A 194 -0.62 7.59 12.21
C LEU A 194 -1.88 6.95 12.84
N SER A 195 -1.98 6.98 14.17
CA SER A 195 -3.13 6.43 14.90
C SER A 195 -4.41 7.29 14.75
N SER A 196 -4.25 8.58 14.46
CA SER A 196 -5.35 9.52 14.22
C SER A 196 -5.93 9.46 12.80
N LEU A 197 -5.21 8.89 11.83
CA LEU A 197 -5.74 8.67 10.49
C LEU A 197 -6.94 7.70 10.51
N PRO A 198 -7.91 7.82 9.60
CA PRO A 198 -8.94 6.81 9.44
C PRO A 198 -8.32 5.47 8.97
N ALA A 199 -8.75 4.35 9.53
CA ALA A 199 -8.28 3.03 9.09
C ALA A 199 -8.84 2.66 7.71
N ILE A 200 -10.13 2.94 7.50
CA ILE A 200 -10.80 2.93 6.21
C ILE A 200 -10.96 4.38 5.81
N TYR A 201 -10.32 4.80 4.73
CA TYR A 201 -10.49 6.13 4.17
C TYR A 201 -11.70 6.17 3.24
N ILE A 202 -12.52 7.20 3.39
CA ILE A 202 -13.53 7.60 2.41
C ILE A 202 -13.41 9.12 2.28
N GLY A 203 -13.39 9.65 1.05
CA GLY A 203 -13.35 11.10 0.84
C GLY A 203 -12.98 11.49 -0.58
N THR A 204 -13.00 12.79 -0.86
CA THR A 204 -12.68 13.32 -2.20
C THR A 204 -11.17 13.32 -2.47
N MET A 205 -10.77 13.46 -3.74
CA MET A 205 -9.34 13.55 -4.08
C MET A 205 -8.64 14.74 -3.42
N SER A 206 -9.31 15.90 -3.34
CA SER A 206 -8.77 17.11 -2.70
C SER A 206 -8.46 16.86 -1.22
N ASN A 207 -9.40 16.19 -0.55
CA ASN A 207 -9.29 15.80 0.84
C ASN A 207 -8.15 14.80 1.08
N LEU A 208 -8.02 13.79 0.21
CA LEU A 208 -6.95 12.81 0.24
C LEU A 208 -5.58 13.50 0.16
N LYS A 209 -5.38 14.39 -0.80
CA LYS A 209 -4.11 15.12 -0.97
C LYS A 209 -3.65 15.86 0.28
N GLN A 210 -4.58 16.49 0.98
CA GLN A 210 -4.26 17.19 2.23
C GLN A 210 -3.74 16.22 3.30
N LEU A 211 -4.37 15.05 3.44
CA LEU A 211 -3.88 14.00 4.34
C LEU A 211 -2.53 13.44 3.90
N LEU A 212 -2.33 13.23 2.59
CA LEU A 212 -1.03 12.77 2.05
C LEU A 212 0.07 13.76 2.43
N GLN A 213 -0.15 15.06 2.21
CA GLN A 213 0.82 16.10 2.53
C GLN A 213 1.15 16.14 4.03
N ILE A 214 0.14 16.09 4.90
CA ILE A 214 0.32 16.05 6.36
C ILE A 214 1.19 14.84 6.75
N MET A 215 0.91 13.67 6.19
CA MET A 215 1.61 12.45 6.58
C MET A 215 3.04 12.37 6.02
N VAL A 216 3.29 12.96 4.85
CA VAL A 216 4.65 13.11 4.30
C VAL A 216 5.48 14.01 5.20
N GLU A 217 4.94 15.16 5.61
CA GLU A 217 5.60 16.09 6.53
C GLU A 217 5.93 15.41 7.88
N ALA A 218 4.95 14.72 8.45
CA ALA A 218 5.14 13.94 9.68
C ALA A 218 6.21 12.84 9.51
N ALA A 219 6.24 12.16 8.36
CA ALA A 219 7.18 11.08 8.08
C ALA A 219 8.61 11.61 7.92
N THR A 220 8.78 12.72 7.19
CA THR A 220 10.06 13.42 7.04
C THR A 220 10.63 13.77 8.40
N TYR A 221 9.84 14.46 9.24
CA TYR A 221 10.26 14.81 10.59
C TYR A 221 10.70 13.59 11.41
N SER A 222 9.89 12.54 11.42
CA SER A 222 10.16 11.31 12.18
C SER A 222 11.45 10.60 11.75
N LEU A 223 11.72 10.55 10.44
CA LEU A 223 12.90 9.88 9.90
C LEU A 223 14.17 10.71 10.11
N GLU A 224 14.09 12.04 10.03
CA GLU A 224 15.19 12.96 10.32
C GLU A 224 15.69 12.82 11.77
N GLN A 225 14.78 12.64 12.74
CA GLN A 225 15.16 12.37 14.14
C GLN A 225 16.02 11.11 14.31
N ASN A 226 16.00 10.21 13.33
CA ASN A 226 16.79 8.98 13.31
C ASN A 226 17.89 9.00 12.24
N SER A 227 18.19 10.17 11.64
CA SER A 227 19.14 10.33 10.53
C SER A 227 18.85 9.39 9.34
N MET A 228 17.56 9.14 9.07
CA MET A 228 17.12 8.34 7.93
C MET A 228 16.50 9.25 6.88
N PRO A 229 16.86 9.12 5.59
CA PRO A 229 16.20 9.86 4.53
C PRO A 229 14.78 9.34 4.28
N LEU A 230 13.89 10.23 3.82
CA LEU A 230 12.56 9.84 3.36
C LEU A 230 12.69 8.94 2.12
N PRO A 231 12.22 7.68 2.16
CA PRO A 231 12.30 6.82 0.99
C PRO A 231 11.35 7.30 -0.11
N PRO A 232 11.68 7.07 -1.39
CA PRO A 232 10.93 7.65 -2.50
C PRO A 232 9.47 7.17 -2.56
N TRP A 233 9.17 5.94 -2.11
CA TRP A 233 7.79 5.44 -2.02
C TRP A 233 6.96 6.04 -0.87
N ARG A 234 7.56 6.92 -0.05
CA ARG A 234 6.89 7.74 0.96
C ARG A 234 6.89 9.22 0.64
N ALA A 235 7.50 9.62 -0.48
CA ALA A 235 7.39 10.98 -0.97
C ALA A 235 5.98 11.25 -1.53
N LEU A 236 5.57 12.52 -1.47
CA LEU A 236 4.26 12.96 -1.93
C LEU A 236 3.94 12.53 -3.37
N PRO A 237 4.84 12.68 -4.37
CA PRO A 237 4.51 12.30 -5.75
C PRO A 237 4.20 10.80 -5.91
N TYR A 238 4.89 9.93 -5.17
CA TYR A 238 4.58 8.49 -5.19
C TYR A 238 3.23 8.18 -4.56
N LEU A 239 2.91 8.84 -3.44
CA LEU A 239 1.63 8.65 -2.77
C LEU A 239 0.49 9.18 -3.63
N GLU A 240 0.60 10.37 -4.22
CA GLU A 240 -0.41 10.91 -5.14
C GLU A 240 -0.62 9.99 -6.35
N ALA A 241 0.46 9.46 -6.93
CA ALA A 241 0.38 8.54 -8.07
C ALA A 241 -0.50 7.30 -7.80
N LYS A 242 -0.59 6.82 -6.55
CA LYS A 242 -1.45 5.68 -6.21
C LYS A 242 -2.93 5.91 -6.53
N TRP A 243 -3.44 7.12 -6.29
CA TRP A 243 -4.87 7.41 -6.45
C TRP A 243 -5.16 8.35 -7.64
N GLU A 244 -4.17 9.11 -8.11
CA GLU A 244 -4.32 10.06 -9.22
C GLU A 244 -3.97 9.50 -10.60
N SER A 245 -3.16 8.45 -10.66
CA SER A 245 -2.78 7.88 -11.96
C SER A 245 -4.02 7.43 -12.73
N PRO A 246 -3.97 7.40 -14.07
CA PRO A 246 -5.07 6.89 -14.88
C PRO A 246 -5.51 5.51 -14.38
N CYS A 247 -6.77 5.42 -13.97
CA CYS A 247 -7.36 4.18 -13.47
C CYS A 247 -8.43 3.67 -14.43
N GLN A 248 -8.48 2.36 -14.62
CA GLN A 248 -9.63 1.73 -15.27
C GLN A 248 -10.71 1.47 -14.21
N ARG A 249 -11.90 2.07 -14.36
CA ARG A 249 -13.06 1.74 -13.53
C ARG A 249 -13.64 0.40 -13.97
N ILE A 250 -13.36 -0.64 -13.20
CA ILE A 250 -13.88 -1.99 -13.41
C ILE A 250 -15.20 -2.12 -12.64
N VAL A 251 -16.30 -2.07 -13.37
CA VAL A 251 -17.63 -2.38 -12.87
C VAL A 251 -17.78 -3.90 -12.91
N SER A 252 -18.28 -4.50 -11.82
CA SER A 252 -18.52 -5.95 -11.73
C SER A 252 -19.31 -6.46 -12.93
N SER A 253 -18.63 -7.11 -13.88
CA SER A 253 -19.27 -8.03 -14.82
C SER A 253 -19.08 -9.46 -14.30
N PRO A 254 -20.01 -10.39 -14.55
CA PRO A 254 -19.84 -11.78 -14.15
C PRO A 254 -18.64 -12.37 -14.90
N PRO A 255 -17.66 -12.99 -14.21
CA PRO A 255 -16.59 -13.69 -14.89
C PRO A 255 -17.17 -14.93 -15.60
N LEU A 256 -16.99 -15.00 -16.92
CA LEU A 256 -17.16 -16.20 -17.72
C LEU A 256 -15.83 -16.98 -17.70
N SER A 257 -15.68 -17.88 -16.75
CA SER A 257 -14.78 -19.03 -16.84
C SER A 257 -15.14 -20.01 -15.74
N HIS A 258 -14.94 -21.30 -16.02
CA HIS A 258 -15.13 -22.39 -15.07
C HIS A 258 -13.79 -23.10 -14.96
N THR A 259 -13.00 -22.82 -13.91
CA THR A 259 -11.89 -23.70 -13.54
C THR A 259 -11.76 -23.77 -12.02
N ALA A 260 -11.64 -24.99 -11.49
CA ALA A 260 -11.75 -25.28 -10.06
C ALA A 260 -10.75 -24.47 -9.19
N PRO A 261 -11.20 -23.92 -8.05
CA PRO A 261 -10.37 -23.07 -7.19
C PRO A 261 -9.36 -23.87 -6.37
N SER A 262 -8.12 -23.39 -6.28
CA SER A 262 -7.16 -23.80 -5.24
C SER A 262 -7.42 -22.99 -3.97
N SER A 263 -7.83 -23.65 -2.87
CA SER A 263 -8.31 -23.01 -1.63
C SER A 263 -7.29 -22.21 -0.82
N LEU A 264 -5.98 -22.34 -1.10
CA LEU A 264 -4.90 -21.71 -0.31
C LEU A 264 -4.63 -20.25 -0.68
N SER A 265 -5.06 -19.77 -1.84
CA SER A 265 -4.70 -18.43 -2.36
C SER A 265 -5.38 -17.25 -1.64
N HIS A 266 -6.35 -17.52 -0.77
CA HIS A 266 -7.18 -16.50 -0.12
C HIS A 266 -7.02 -16.42 1.41
N LEU A 267 -6.17 -17.23 2.03
CA LEU A 267 -5.96 -17.21 3.49
C LEU A 267 -5.58 -15.83 4.02
N HIS A 268 -4.69 -15.13 3.29
CA HIS A 268 -4.29 -13.77 3.64
C HIS A 268 -5.48 -12.81 3.66
N CYS A 269 -6.38 -12.91 2.67
CA CYS A 269 -7.53 -12.03 2.62
C CYS A 269 -8.61 -12.37 3.63
N ILE A 270 -8.78 -13.65 3.99
CA ILE A 270 -9.67 -14.05 5.08
C ILE A 270 -9.18 -13.41 6.38
N ALA A 271 -7.89 -13.50 6.67
CA ALA A 271 -7.29 -12.84 7.83
C ALA A 271 -7.46 -11.31 7.79
N LEU A 272 -7.26 -10.69 6.62
CA LEU A 272 -7.47 -9.25 6.44
C LEU A 272 -8.95 -8.86 6.67
N LEU A 273 -9.90 -9.61 6.12
CA LEU A 273 -11.33 -9.39 6.33
C LEU A 273 -11.70 -9.53 7.81
N GLN A 274 -11.19 -10.55 8.51
CA GLN A 274 -11.42 -10.74 9.93
C GLN A 274 -10.89 -9.56 10.76
N ARG A 275 -9.70 -9.06 10.43
CA ARG A 275 -9.13 -7.86 11.05
C ARG A 275 -10.00 -6.62 10.79
N LEU A 276 -10.45 -6.43 9.54
CA LEU A 276 -11.34 -5.33 9.17
C LEU A 276 -12.67 -5.40 9.93
N LYS A 277 -13.31 -6.57 9.99
CA LYS A 277 -14.53 -6.78 10.78
C LYS A 277 -14.33 -6.48 12.25
N SER A 278 -13.21 -6.92 12.83
CA SER A 278 -12.86 -6.60 14.23
C SER A 278 -12.72 -5.10 14.44
N LEU A 279 -12.02 -4.41 13.53
CA LEU A 279 -11.84 -2.97 13.56
C LEU A 279 -13.18 -2.24 13.49
N VAL A 280 -14.02 -2.59 12.51
CA VAL A 280 -15.35 -1.99 12.33
C VAL A 280 -16.23 -2.18 13.57
N ARG A 281 -16.26 -3.38 14.17
CA ARG A 281 -16.99 -3.63 15.42
C ARG A 281 -16.49 -2.75 16.56
N SER A 282 -15.17 -2.63 16.72
CA SER A 282 -14.58 -1.80 17.79
C SER A 282 -14.91 -0.31 17.62
N ASP A 283 -14.92 0.19 16.38
CA ASP A 283 -15.29 1.56 16.07
C ASP A 283 -16.77 1.83 16.38
N ILE A 284 -17.66 0.90 16.03
CA ILE A 284 -19.10 0.99 16.33
C ILE A 284 -19.32 1.02 17.85
N THR A 285 -18.68 0.12 18.61
CA THR A 285 -18.77 0.10 20.07
C THR A 285 -18.24 1.38 20.72
N ARG A 286 -17.14 1.95 20.21
CA ARG A 286 -16.60 3.22 20.71
C ARG A 286 -17.55 4.39 20.43
N GLY A 287 -18.22 4.40 19.27
CA GLY A 287 -19.24 5.40 18.94
C GLY A 287 -20.41 5.40 19.92
N MET A 288 -20.91 4.22 20.28
CA MET A 288 -22.03 4.06 21.22
C MET A 288 -21.67 4.38 22.69
N ALA A 289 -20.38 4.37 23.06
CA ALA A 289 -19.92 4.68 24.41
C ALA A 289 -19.68 6.19 24.64
N CYS A 290 -19.77 7.01 23.60
CA CYS A 290 -19.58 8.47 23.65
C CYS A 290 -20.90 9.25 23.53
N GLU A 291 -22.04 8.56 23.46
CA GLU A 291 -23.41 9.11 23.54
C GLU A 291 -24.00 8.88 24.94
#